data_AF-A0A7Z9PTY6-F1
#
_entry.id   AF-A0A7Z9PTY6-F1
#
_cell.length_a   1.000
_cell.length_b   1.000
_cell.length_c   1.000
_cell.angle_alpha   90.00
_cell.angle_beta   90.00
_cell.angle_gamma   90.00
#
_symmetry.space_group_name_H-M   'P 1'
#
loop_
_entity.id
_entity.type
_entity.pdbx_description
1 polymer ?
#
loop_
_entity_poly.entity_id
_entity_poly.type
_entity_poly.pdbx_seq_one_letter_code
_entity_poly.pdbx_strand_id
1 'polypeptide(L)'
;MTSFACSPSSARTGLTPTGWLAKLEPSFREFPRQDEAPLDVTEIGGVPVEEATAERFVGARNEFLAPVALTTADLDFGKLDRAEYDTLKKEFGGLTEVPYDSEREYEAADFLPPLLQALLNQDLEIPEPVTLPDSDEYAYPPTGEDVPIDLTANCHGTTWESARAFQGQKEAAHIFLGEASIIDDKLHSSLFKPLGESGKLRPEGLVPGDVVAFDEESDWKRMTMLLHTAVYVGGGLFFEKPNTESAGEDSPYRLATWDMLVGPVESYVDGNYKAQAFRPAETLQPAEQVFGSEQLDEWERDHGSLDKPVLTVIEAGLGGGIRGLWQTAMATVPLEKRPDGRYALGHSS
;
A
#
# COMPACT_ATOMS: atom_id res chain seq x y z
N MET A 1 -10.87 2.59 -72.67
CA MET A 1 -10.75 3.82 -71.86
C MET A 1 -11.70 3.70 -70.69
N THR A 2 -11.17 3.95 -69.49
CA THR A 2 -11.86 4.34 -68.24
C THR A 2 -12.98 3.45 -67.67
N SER A 3 -12.69 2.76 -66.56
CA SER A 3 -13.38 2.93 -65.27
C SER A 3 -12.88 1.91 -64.23
N PHE A 4 -12.01 2.35 -63.32
CA PHE A 4 -11.91 1.80 -61.96
C PHE A 4 -11.69 3.01 -61.06
N ALA A 5 -12.75 3.44 -60.38
CA ALA A 5 -12.68 4.45 -59.35
C ALA A 5 -12.37 3.76 -58.02
N CYS A 6 -11.20 4.09 -57.45
CA CYS A 6 -10.90 3.84 -56.04
C CYS A 6 -11.98 4.51 -55.18
N SER A 7 -12.60 3.73 -54.29
CA SER A 7 -13.22 4.29 -53.09
C SER A 7 -12.13 4.50 -52.04
N PRO A 8 -11.96 5.71 -51.48
CA PRO A 8 -11.08 5.89 -50.34
C PRO A 8 -11.75 5.27 -49.12
N SER A 9 -11.06 4.29 -48.53
CA SER A 9 -11.33 3.82 -47.18
C SER A 9 -11.25 5.00 -46.22
N SER A 10 -12.41 5.42 -45.72
CA SER A 10 -12.54 6.26 -44.55
C SER A 10 -12.47 5.38 -43.31
N ALA A 11 -11.30 5.27 -42.69
CA ALA A 11 -11.15 4.68 -41.37
C ALA A 11 -10.37 5.64 -40.46
N ARG A 12 -11.16 6.43 -39.74
CA ARG A 12 -10.93 7.08 -38.45
C ARG A 12 -9.47 7.28 -38.03
N THR A 13 -8.98 8.48 -38.31
CA THR A 13 -8.06 9.18 -37.40
C THR A 13 -8.83 9.50 -36.10
N GLY A 14 -8.79 8.59 -35.14
CA GLY A 14 -9.20 8.85 -33.76
C GLY A 14 -7.95 9.17 -32.95
N LEU A 15 -7.74 10.44 -32.64
CA LEU A 15 -6.78 10.86 -31.63
C LEU A 15 -7.10 10.17 -30.29
N THR A 16 -6.13 9.63 -29.59
CA THR A 16 -6.17 9.59 -28.11
C THR A 16 -5.19 10.64 -27.60
N PRO A 17 -5.63 11.91 -27.39
CA PRO A 17 -4.74 13.00 -26.98
C PRO A 17 -4.23 12.88 -25.54
N THR A 18 -4.47 11.76 -24.84
CA THR A 18 -4.22 11.62 -23.40
C THR A 18 -3.56 10.31 -22.96
N GLY A 19 -3.34 9.29 -23.81
CA GLY A 19 -2.88 7.96 -23.35
C GLY A 19 -4.04 7.00 -23.03
N TRP A 20 -3.77 5.69 -22.96
CA TRP A 20 -4.77 4.63 -22.79
C TRP A 20 -5.37 4.59 -21.38
N LEU A 21 -4.52 4.71 -20.36
CA LEU A 21 -4.82 4.58 -18.94
C LEU A 21 -4.85 5.94 -18.21
N ALA A 22 -4.84 7.05 -18.95
CA ALA A 22 -4.79 8.37 -18.35
C ALA A 22 -6.02 8.78 -17.52
N LYS A 23 -7.11 8.01 -17.59
CA LYS A 23 -8.26 8.22 -16.68
C LYS A 23 -8.06 7.56 -15.31
N LEU A 24 -7.11 6.65 -15.19
CA LEU A 24 -6.73 6.03 -13.93
C LEU A 24 -5.72 6.93 -13.21
N GLU A 25 -6.18 8.11 -12.82
CA GLU A 25 -5.44 9.04 -11.97
C GLU A 25 -5.87 8.83 -10.51
N PRO A 26 -4.93 8.60 -9.58
CA PRO A 26 -5.27 8.42 -8.18
C PRO A 26 -5.72 9.75 -7.58
N SER A 27 -6.88 9.74 -6.95
CA SER A 27 -7.38 10.85 -6.14
C SER A 27 -7.52 10.39 -4.69
N PHE A 28 -7.27 11.29 -3.75
CA PHE A 28 -7.26 10.97 -2.34
C PHE A 28 -8.21 11.86 -1.58
N ARG A 29 -8.83 11.28 -0.56
CA ARG A 29 -9.70 11.97 0.38
C ARG A 29 -9.21 11.78 1.80
N GLU A 30 -9.47 12.77 2.63
CA GLU A 30 -9.26 12.70 4.08
C GLU A 30 -10.60 12.56 4.78
N PHE A 31 -10.59 11.86 5.91
CA PHE A 31 -11.73 11.77 6.81
C PHE A 31 -11.47 12.58 8.08
N PRO A 32 -12.49 13.26 8.64
CA PRO A 32 -12.40 13.76 10.00
C PRO A 32 -12.06 12.62 10.96
N ARG A 33 -11.16 12.89 11.90
CA ARG A 33 -10.78 11.94 12.95
C ARG A 33 -11.52 12.29 14.25
N GLN A 34 -11.85 11.27 15.03
CA GLN A 34 -12.50 11.44 16.32
C GLN A 34 -11.88 10.48 17.34
N ASP A 35 -11.45 11.01 18.48
CA ASP A 35 -10.98 10.21 19.62
C ASP A 35 -11.98 9.12 19.98
N GLU A 36 -11.49 7.89 20.03
CA GLU A 36 -12.26 6.73 20.42
C GLU A 36 -11.83 6.20 21.79
N ALA A 37 -10.53 6.03 22.00
CA ALA A 37 -9.98 5.53 23.25
C ALA A 37 -8.53 5.99 23.47
N PRO A 38 -8.08 6.17 24.72
CA PRO A 38 -6.65 6.34 25.00
C PRO A 38 -5.89 5.04 24.73
N LEU A 39 -4.65 5.16 24.27
CA LEU A 39 -3.70 4.06 24.11
C LEU A 39 -2.78 3.96 25.33
N ASP A 40 -2.39 2.75 25.71
CA ASP A 40 -1.44 2.50 26.80
C ASP A 40 0.02 2.66 26.29
N VAL A 41 0.37 3.88 25.88
CA VAL A 41 1.72 4.24 25.43
C VAL A 41 2.14 5.52 26.16
N THR A 42 3.10 5.41 27.07
CA THR A 42 3.53 6.54 27.91
C THR A 42 4.88 7.13 27.49
N GLU A 43 5.69 6.38 26.74
CA GLU A 43 7.00 6.83 26.25
C GLU A 43 7.44 6.04 24.99
N ILE A 44 8.26 6.67 24.15
CA ILE A 44 8.95 6.05 23.01
C ILE A 44 10.43 6.39 23.08
N GLY A 45 11.30 5.36 23.14
CA GLY A 45 12.75 5.57 23.26
C GLY A 45 13.17 6.32 24.53
N GLY A 46 12.34 6.33 25.57
CA GLY A 46 12.52 7.11 26.80
C GLY A 46 12.08 8.58 26.68
N VAL A 47 11.51 9.00 25.56
CA VAL A 47 10.86 10.31 25.40
C VAL A 47 9.38 10.16 25.79
N PRO A 48 8.87 10.98 26.73
CA PRO A 48 7.46 10.94 27.13
C PRO A 48 6.51 11.17 25.96
N VAL A 49 5.38 10.46 25.97
CA VAL A 49 4.23 10.75 25.10
C VAL A 49 3.24 11.58 25.92
N GLU A 50 2.88 12.77 25.42
CA GLU A 50 1.94 13.68 26.09
C GLU A 50 0.51 13.15 25.98
N GLU A 51 0.13 12.73 24.77
CA GLU A 51 -1.17 12.14 24.48
C GLU A 51 -1.03 10.99 23.49
N ALA A 52 -1.73 9.89 23.75
CA ALA A 52 -1.77 8.71 22.88
C ALA A 52 -3.22 8.27 22.75
N THR A 53 -3.76 8.34 21.54
CA THR A 53 -5.17 8.06 21.26
C THR A 53 -5.32 7.12 20.07
N ALA A 54 -6.32 6.24 20.16
CA ALA A 54 -6.91 5.61 19.00
C ALA A 54 -8.00 6.54 18.50
N GLU A 55 -7.90 6.98 17.26
CA GLU A 55 -8.87 7.83 16.62
C GLU A 55 -9.57 7.08 15.49
N ARG A 56 -10.87 7.30 15.36
CA ARG A 56 -11.69 6.72 14.30
C ARG A 56 -11.79 7.66 13.11
N PHE A 57 -11.69 7.11 11.89
CA PHE A 57 -12.02 7.83 10.66
C PHE A 57 -13.55 7.95 10.48
N VAL A 58 -14.08 9.15 10.72
CA VAL A 58 -15.52 9.42 10.68
C VAL A 58 -16.01 9.47 9.23
N GLY A 59 -16.86 8.51 8.87
CA GLY A 59 -17.47 8.43 7.54
C GLY A 59 -16.80 7.41 6.62
N ALA A 60 -15.61 6.92 6.96
CA ALA A 60 -15.01 5.77 6.29
C ALA A 60 -15.87 4.51 6.52
N ARG A 61 -15.91 3.63 5.51
CA ARG A 61 -16.73 2.41 5.53
C ARG A 61 -15.95 1.26 4.93
N ASN A 62 -15.88 0.18 5.70
CA ASN A 62 -15.40 -1.13 5.29
C ASN A 62 -16.26 -2.11 6.09
N GLU A 63 -17.15 -2.84 5.42
CA GLU A 63 -18.09 -3.75 6.07
C GLU A 63 -17.51 -5.16 6.19
N PHE A 64 -16.43 -5.43 5.46
CA PHE A 64 -15.71 -6.69 5.46
C PHE A 64 -14.78 -6.88 6.68
N LEU A 65 -14.08 -5.81 7.09
CA LEU A 65 -13.12 -5.87 8.18
C LEU A 65 -13.72 -5.51 9.53
N ALA A 66 -13.06 -5.97 10.60
CA ALA A 66 -13.40 -5.54 11.95
C ALA A 66 -13.34 -4.01 12.07
N PRO A 67 -14.23 -3.35 12.84
CA PRO A 67 -14.30 -1.88 12.92
C PRO A 67 -12.99 -1.19 13.29
N VAL A 68 -12.12 -1.87 14.04
CA VAL A 68 -10.78 -1.38 14.39
C VAL A 68 -9.92 -1.12 13.15
N ALA A 69 -10.21 -1.70 11.96
CA ALA A 69 -9.52 -1.37 10.71
C ALA A 69 -9.72 0.10 10.28
N LEU A 70 -10.77 0.77 10.79
CA LEU A 70 -11.10 2.17 10.51
C LEU A 70 -10.63 3.12 11.62
N THR A 71 -9.62 2.72 12.39
CA THR A 71 -8.99 3.55 13.41
C THR A 71 -7.50 3.71 13.14
N THR A 72 -6.91 4.81 13.58
CA THR A 72 -5.47 5.10 13.51
C THR A 72 -4.96 5.45 14.90
N ALA A 73 -3.68 5.18 15.16
CA ALA A 73 -3.00 5.62 16.37
C ALA A 73 -2.46 7.03 16.15
N ASP A 74 -2.80 7.96 17.04
CA ASP A 74 -2.22 9.29 17.11
C ASP A 74 -1.43 9.45 18.42
N LEU A 75 -0.19 9.91 18.30
CA LEU A 75 0.74 10.01 19.42
C LEU A 75 1.41 11.37 19.38
N ASP A 76 1.02 12.23 20.31
CA ASP A 76 1.55 13.56 20.50
C ASP A 76 2.68 13.54 21.53
N PHE A 77 3.83 14.10 21.16
CA PHE A 77 4.96 14.29 22.05
C PHE A 77 5.05 15.72 22.59
N GLY A 78 4.20 16.62 22.09
CA GLY A 78 4.25 18.04 22.43
C GLY A 78 5.54 18.71 21.96
N LYS A 79 5.99 19.73 22.69
CA LYS A 79 7.25 20.41 22.40
C LYS A 79 8.44 19.59 22.89
N LEU A 80 9.42 19.42 22.01
CA LEU A 80 10.61 18.63 22.28
C LEU A 80 11.85 19.49 22.45
N ASP A 81 12.76 19.06 23.31
CA ASP A 81 14.14 19.50 23.23
C ASP A 81 14.90 18.79 22.09
N ARG A 82 16.12 19.24 21.84
CA ARG A 82 16.93 18.71 20.73
C ARG A 82 17.29 17.22 20.93
N ALA A 83 17.56 16.80 22.16
CA ALA A 83 17.97 15.43 22.46
C ALA A 83 16.76 14.47 22.34
N GLU A 84 15.58 14.91 22.77
CA GLU A 84 14.33 14.17 22.62
C GLU A 84 13.98 14.01 21.13
N TYR A 85 14.04 15.11 20.35
CA TYR A 85 13.84 15.06 18.91
C TYR A 85 14.83 14.10 18.21
N ASP A 86 16.13 14.19 18.52
CA ASP A 86 17.13 13.31 17.90
C ASP A 86 16.92 11.84 18.32
N THR A 87 16.38 11.60 19.53
CA THR A 87 16.01 10.26 20.02
C THR A 87 14.84 9.71 19.23
N LEU A 88 13.71 10.43 19.15
CA LEU A 88 12.55 9.99 18.36
C LEU A 88 12.91 9.82 16.89
N LYS A 89 13.66 10.76 16.31
CA LYS A 89 14.18 10.63 14.94
C LYS A 89 14.89 9.30 14.74
N LYS A 90 15.74 8.87 15.67
CA LYS A 90 16.42 7.58 15.61
C LYS A 90 15.46 6.40 15.78
N GLU A 91 14.55 6.46 16.75
CA GLU A 91 13.56 5.39 17.02
C GLU A 91 12.65 5.11 15.81
N PHE A 92 12.31 6.15 15.03
CA PHE A 92 11.53 6.05 13.80
C PHE A 92 12.38 5.89 12.52
N GLY A 93 13.64 5.49 12.65
CA GLY A 93 14.48 5.07 11.52
C GLY A 93 15.32 6.16 10.88
N GLY A 94 15.25 7.40 11.36
CA GLY A 94 16.19 8.48 11.02
C GLY A 94 15.93 9.22 9.72
N LEU A 95 14.84 8.90 9.03
CA LEU A 95 14.56 9.38 7.66
C LEU A 95 13.66 10.60 7.59
N THR A 96 13.12 11.07 8.71
CA THR A 96 12.36 12.33 8.72
C THR A 96 13.21 13.51 8.24
N GLU A 97 12.57 14.33 7.41
CA GLU A 97 13.10 15.62 6.97
C GLU A 97 12.38 16.83 7.59
N VAL A 98 11.46 16.60 8.53
CA VAL A 98 10.85 17.66 9.34
C VAL A 98 11.95 18.25 10.22
N PRO A 99 12.28 19.55 10.13
CA PRO A 99 13.37 20.11 10.91
C PRO A 99 13.02 20.20 12.40
N TYR A 100 14.05 20.17 13.25
CA TYR A 100 13.90 20.51 14.66
C TYR A 100 13.59 22.01 14.84
N ASP A 101 12.59 22.31 15.65
CA ASP A 101 12.16 23.62 16.12
C ASP A 101 11.65 23.46 17.56
N SER A 102 12.23 24.19 18.51
CA SER A 102 11.88 24.07 19.93
C SER A 102 10.48 24.57 20.27
N GLU A 103 9.86 25.35 19.38
CA GLU A 103 8.51 25.89 19.60
C GLU A 103 7.41 25.07 18.91
N ARG A 104 7.79 24.06 18.13
CA ARG A 104 6.86 23.16 17.44
C ARG A 104 6.38 22.05 18.37
N GLU A 105 5.10 21.71 18.25
CA GLU A 105 4.54 20.47 18.76
C GLU A 105 4.74 19.35 17.73
N TYR A 106 5.23 18.20 18.20
CA TYR A 106 5.58 17.05 17.38
C TYR A 106 4.65 15.88 17.66
N GLU A 107 4.29 15.15 16.62
CA GLU A 107 3.55 13.89 16.70
C GLU A 107 4.32 12.76 16.00
N ALA A 108 3.90 11.50 16.16
CA ALA A 108 4.55 10.35 15.51
C ALA A 108 4.70 10.51 13.99
N ALA A 109 3.72 11.12 13.33
CA ALA A 109 3.76 11.38 11.89
C ALA A 109 4.97 12.23 11.47
N ASP A 110 5.44 13.16 12.31
CA ASP A 110 6.59 14.01 12.00
C ASP A 110 7.88 13.22 11.82
N PHE A 111 7.98 12.03 12.40
CA PHE A 111 9.19 11.22 12.40
C PHE A 111 9.21 10.15 11.30
N LEU A 112 8.10 9.96 10.58
CA LEU A 112 8.01 9.01 9.48
C LEU A 112 8.84 9.43 8.26
N PRO A 113 9.22 8.48 7.37
CA PRO A 113 9.77 8.79 6.06
C PRO A 113 8.80 9.63 5.20
N PRO A 114 9.31 10.46 4.27
CA PRO A 114 8.49 11.30 3.37
C PRO A 114 7.29 10.62 2.72
N LEU A 115 7.48 9.40 2.20
CA LEU A 115 6.40 8.62 1.57
C LEU A 115 5.26 8.34 2.54
N LEU A 116 5.59 7.88 3.75
CA LEU A 116 4.60 7.49 4.76
C LEU A 116 3.89 8.73 5.31
N GLN A 117 4.60 9.85 5.48
CA GLN A 117 3.98 11.13 5.84
C GLN A 117 2.90 11.55 4.82
N ALA A 118 3.19 11.38 3.54
CA ALA A 118 2.29 11.77 2.47
C ALA A 118 1.04 10.89 2.38
N LEU A 119 1.19 9.60 2.66
CA LEU A 119 0.09 8.62 2.58
C LEU A 119 -0.75 8.57 3.85
N LEU A 120 -0.17 8.82 5.03
CA LEU A 120 -0.86 8.67 6.31
C LEU A 120 -2.20 9.43 6.34
N ASN A 121 -3.24 8.74 6.81
CA ASN A 121 -4.62 9.21 6.93
C ASN A 121 -5.33 9.51 5.60
N GLN A 122 -4.69 9.26 4.46
CA GLN A 122 -5.32 9.36 3.15
C GLN A 122 -6.11 8.10 2.84
N ASP A 123 -7.21 8.24 2.11
CA ASP A 123 -7.94 7.15 1.51
C ASP A 123 -7.97 7.30 0.00
N LEU A 124 -7.81 6.19 -0.73
CA LEU A 124 -7.78 6.22 -2.18
C LEU A 124 -9.22 6.24 -2.70
N GLU A 125 -9.56 7.27 -3.46
CA GLU A 125 -10.79 7.26 -4.24
C GLU A 125 -10.56 6.44 -5.51
N ILE A 126 -11.07 5.21 -5.49
CA ILE A 126 -10.92 4.22 -6.57
C ILE A 126 -11.62 4.77 -7.83
N PRO A 127 -10.89 5.09 -8.92
CA PRO A 127 -11.49 5.53 -10.17
C PRO A 127 -12.21 4.37 -10.87
N GLU A 128 -13.11 4.71 -11.80
CA GLU A 128 -13.75 3.71 -12.65
C GLU A 128 -12.70 2.98 -13.52
N PRO A 129 -12.77 1.64 -13.63
CA PRO A 129 -11.85 0.88 -14.47
C PRO A 129 -11.90 1.30 -15.95
N VAL A 130 -10.76 1.15 -16.62
CA VAL A 130 -10.62 1.37 -18.06
C VAL A 130 -10.56 0.01 -18.77
N THR A 131 -11.52 -0.25 -19.66
CA THR A 131 -11.50 -1.44 -20.51
C THR A 131 -10.60 -1.22 -21.72
N LEU A 132 -9.59 -2.08 -21.90
CA LEU A 132 -8.72 -2.07 -23.08
C LEU A 132 -9.44 -2.71 -24.28
N PRO A 133 -9.65 -2.00 -25.39
CA PRO A 133 -10.33 -2.57 -26.54
C PRO A 133 -9.51 -3.68 -27.21
N ASP A 134 -10.20 -4.66 -27.80
CA ASP A 134 -9.60 -5.75 -28.57
C ASP A 134 -8.56 -6.56 -27.74
N SER A 135 -8.82 -6.75 -26.44
CA SER A 135 -7.90 -7.40 -25.50
C SER A 135 -8.38 -8.76 -24.98
N ASP A 136 -9.53 -9.24 -25.46
CA ASP A 136 -10.19 -10.49 -25.07
C ASP A 136 -9.33 -11.75 -25.28
N GLU A 137 -8.48 -11.76 -26.32
CA GLU A 137 -7.54 -12.85 -26.60
C GLU A 137 -6.18 -12.72 -25.88
N TYR A 138 -5.89 -11.55 -25.29
CA TYR A 138 -4.59 -11.24 -24.67
C TYR A 138 -4.58 -11.54 -23.16
N ALA A 139 -5.75 -11.65 -22.53
CA ALA A 139 -5.88 -12.13 -21.15
C ALA A 139 -5.53 -13.62 -21.05
N TYR A 140 -4.87 -14.03 -19.96
CA TYR A 140 -4.70 -15.45 -19.64
C TYR A 140 -5.37 -15.81 -18.32
N PRO A 141 -6.39 -16.70 -18.29
CA PRO A 141 -7.03 -17.34 -19.44
C PRO A 141 -7.88 -16.33 -20.25
N PRO A 142 -8.12 -16.58 -21.56
CA PRO A 142 -9.00 -15.72 -22.35
C PRO A 142 -10.40 -15.68 -21.73
N THR A 143 -10.87 -14.48 -21.42
CA THR A 143 -12.17 -14.23 -20.79
C THR A 143 -13.28 -14.14 -21.84
N GLY A 144 -12.93 -13.88 -23.11
CA GLY A 144 -13.88 -13.59 -24.19
C GLY A 144 -14.53 -12.20 -24.06
N GLU A 145 -14.01 -11.37 -23.15
CA GLU A 145 -14.38 -9.99 -22.92
C GLU A 145 -13.11 -9.16 -22.81
N ASP A 146 -13.15 -7.93 -23.31
CA ASP A 146 -12.05 -6.99 -23.18
C ASP A 146 -11.64 -6.79 -21.71
N VAL A 147 -10.33 -6.78 -21.47
CA VAL A 147 -9.70 -6.70 -20.15
C VAL A 147 -10.03 -5.36 -19.48
N PRO A 148 -10.70 -5.37 -18.31
CA PRO A 148 -10.78 -4.19 -17.45
C PRO A 148 -9.46 -4.01 -16.70
N ILE A 149 -8.96 -2.77 -16.68
CA ILE A 149 -7.81 -2.36 -15.86
C ILE A 149 -8.31 -1.37 -14.81
N ASP A 150 -8.13 -1.70 -13.55
CA ASP A 150 -8.46 -0.82 -12.43
C ASP A 150 -7.22 -0.09 -11.88
N LEU A 151 -7.43 0.75 -10.87
CA LEU A 151 -6.38 1.34 -10.06
C LEU A 151 -6.85 1.33 -8.61
N THR A 152 -6.21 0.51 -7.79
CA THR A 152 -6.48 0.45 -6.35
C THR A 152 -5.16 0.24 -5.59
N ALA A 153 -5.23 0.15 -4.26
CA ALA A 153 -4.08 -0.15 -3.42
C ALA A 153 -4.46 -1.10 -2.29
N ASN A 154 -3.51 -1.91 -1.84
CA ASN A 154 -3.72 -2.86 -0.74
C ASN A 154 -2.52 -2.88 0.22
N CYS A 155 -2.59 -3.74 1.22
CA CYS A 155 -1.56 -3.90 2.24
C CYS A 155 -0.20 -4.34 1.67
N HIS A 156 -0.20 -5.21 0.65
CA HIS A 156 1.02 -5.77 0.07
C HIS A 156 1.82 -4.75 -0.75
N GLY A 157 1.16 -4.03 -1.66
CA GLY A 157 1.81 -2.96 -2.43
C GLY A 157 2.33 -1.86 -1.50
N THR A 158 1.50 -1.48 -0.52
CA THR A 158 1.86 -0.50 0.52
C THR A 158 3.07 -0.95 1.33
N THR A 159 3.15 -2.24 1.68
CA THR A 159 4.26 -2.81 2.44
C THR A 159 5.56 -2.74 1.66
N TRP A 160 5.53 -3.10 0.37
CA TRP A 160 6.72 -3.06 -0.48
C TRP A 160 7.31 -1.64 -0.56
N GLU A 161 6.46 -0.66 -0.87
CA GLU A 161 6.88 0.74 -0.97
C GLU A 161 7.30 1.33 0.36
N SER A 162 6.62 0.95 1.45
CA SER A 162 6.98 1.41 2.79
C SER A 162 8.34 0.86 3.24
N ALA A 163 8.62 -0.41 2.99
CA ALA A 163 9.93 -1.01 3.27
C ALA A 163 11.04 -0.36 2.43
N ARG A 164 10.77 -0.07 1.14
CA ARG A 164 11.67 0.71 0.26
C ARG A 164 11.92 2.11 0.79
N ALA A 165 10.90 2.79 1.32
CA ALA A 165 11.06 4.12 1.90
C ALA A 165 12.05 4.11 3.08
N PHE A 166 12.03 3.06 3.91
CA PHE A 166 13.03 2.86 4.97
C PHE A 166 14.45 2.54 4.49
N GLN A 167 14.64 2.26 3.19
CA GLN A 167 15.95 2.18 2.54
C GLN A 167 16.38 3.52 1.92
N GLY A 168 15.65 4.61 2.17
CA GLY A 168 15.97 5.97 1.72
C GLY A 168 15.40 6.35 0.35
N GLN A 169 14.53 5.52 -0.20
CA GLN A 169 13.87 5.76 -1.49
C GLN A 169 12.69 6.72 -1.28
N LYS A 170 12.61 7.80 -2.05
CA LYS A 170 11.71 8.94 -1.76
C LYS A 170 11.27 9.74 -2.98
N GLU A 171 11.36 9.15 -4.16
CA GLU A 171 11.14 9.82 -5.44
C GLU A 171 9.66 10.14 -5.67
N ALA A 172 8.79 9.18 -5.38
CA ALA A 172 7.35 9.24 -5.60
C ALA A 172 6.62 8.21 -4.74
N ALA A 173 5.30 8.37 -4.58
CA ALA A 173 4.41 7.32 -4.11
C ALA A 173 3.93 6.49 -5.30
N HIS A 174 4.16 5.16 -5.24
CA HIS A 174 3.58 4.22 -6.19
C HIS A 174 2.31 3.62 -5.58
N ILE A 175 1.18 3.80 -6.27
CA ILE A 175 -0.16 3.37 -5.85
C ILE A 175 -0.57 2.21 -6.74
N PHE A 176 -0.73 1.03 -6.14
CA PHE A 176 -1.06 -0.20 -6.84
C PHE A 176 -1.55 -1.29 -5.89
N LEU A 177 -2.32 -2.24 -6.42
CA LEU A 177 -2.65 -3.48 -5.75
C LEU A 177 -1.48 -4.45 -5.92
N GLY A 178 -0.74 -4.71 -4.83
CA GLY A 178 0.36 -5.65 -4.83
C GLY A 178 -0.15 -7.08 -4.67
N GLU A 179 0.30 -8.00 -5.52
CA GLU A 179 -0.15 -9.38 -5.47
C GLU A 179 0.46 -10.15 -4.27
N ALA A 180 -0.40 -10.80 -3.51
CA ALA A 180 -0.09 -11.54 -2.28
C ALA A 180 0.96 -12.64 -2.51
N SER A 181 0.81 -13.44 -3.57
CA SER A 181 1.77 -14.51 -3.87
C SER A 181 3.16 -13.98 -4.26
N ILE A 182 3.23 -12.82 -4.92
CA ILE A 182 4.51 -12.18 -5.27
C ILE A 182 5.21 -11.70 -4.00
N ILE A 183 4.51 -10.97 -3.12
CA ILE A 183 5.15 -10.49 -1.88
C ILE A 183 5.52 -11.66 -0.96
N ASP A 184 4.69 -12.71 -0.86
CA ASP A 184 5.00 -13.90 -0.07
C ASP A 184 6.27 -14.61 -0.58
N ASP A 185 6.41 -14.80 -1.90
CA ASP A 185 7.64 -15.30 -2.53
C ASP A 185 8.85 -14.43 -2.16
N LYS A 186 8.71 -13.10 -2.18
CA LYS A 186 9.83 -12.20 -1.85
C LYS A 186 10.21 -12.29 -0.38
N LEU A 187 9.25 -12.31 0.54
CA LEU A 187 9.51 -12.43 1.99
C LEU A 187 10.24 -13.75 2.32
N HIS A 188 9.98 -14.81 1.57
CA HIS A 188 10.62 -16.12 1.73
C HIS A 188 11.86 -16.33 0.83
N SER A 189 12.30 -15.30 0.10
CA SER A 189 13.51 -15.32 -0.73
C SER A 189 14.75 -14.81 0.03
N SER A 190 15.90 -14.72 -0.65
CA SER A 190 17.12 -14.11 -0.07
C SER A 190 17.01 -12.60 0.16
N LEU A 191 16.01 -11.94 -0.43
CA LEU A 191 15.79 -10.49 -0.25
C LEU A 191 15.44 -10.12 1.20
N PHE A 192 14.91 -11.08 1.96
CA PHE A 192 14.50 -10.88 3.34
C PHE A 192 15.11 -11.94 4.27
N LYS A 193 15.34 -11.52 5.51
CA LYS A 193 15.75 -12.39 6.60
C LYS A 193 14.59 -12.51 7.60
N PRO A 194 14.09 -13.73 7.90
CA PRO A 194 13.09 -13.90 8.94
C PRO A 194 13.67 -13.54 10.33
N LEU A 195 12.83 -12.97 11.18
CA LEU A 195 13.15 -12.51 12.53
C LEU A 195 12.33 -13.24 13.58
N GLY A 196 12.99 -13.73 14.63
CA GLY A 196 12.31 -14.41 15.73
C GLY A 196 11.61 -15.69 15.29
N GLU A 197 10.71 -16.18 16.15
CA GLU A 197 9.84 -17.31 15.85
C GLU A 197 8.48 -16.79 15.38
N SER A 198 7.86 -17.49 14.43
CA SER A 198 6.48 -17.20 14.02
C SER A 198 5.49 -17.50 15.15
N GLY A 199 4.49 -16.65 15.33
CA GLY A 199 3.45 -16.87 16.34
C GLY A 199 2.45 -15.72 16.38
N LYS A 200 1.56 -15.71 17.37
CA LYS A 200 0.50 -14.69 17.51
C LYS A 200 0.94 -13.43 18.28
N LEU A 201 2.08 -13.51 18.95
CA LEU A 201 2.63 -12.40 19.70
C LEU A 201 3.37 -11.44 18.76
N ARG A 202 3.44 -10.17 19.16
CA ARG A 202 4.26 -9.18 18.46
C ARG A 202 5.71 -9.70 18.35
N PRO A 203 6.28 -9.78 17.13
CA PRO A 203 7.67 -10.15 16.97
C PRO A 203 8.61 -9.22 17.75
N GLU A 204 9.62 -9.81 18.39
CA GLU A 204 10.62 -9.05 19.15
C GLU A 204 11.77 -8.57 18.24
N GLY A 205 12.45 -7.49 18.66
CA GLY A 205 13.66 -7.02 17.97
C GLY A 205 13.42 -6.33 16.62
N LEU A 206 12.19 -5.90 16.36
CA LEU A 206 11.82 -5.11 15.20
C LEU A 206 12.58 -3.78 15.16
N VAL A 207 12.99 -3.37 13.97
CA VAL A 207 13.52 -2.05 13.66
C VAL A 207 12.75 -1.43 12.50
N PRO A 208 12.68 -0.09 12.40
CA PRO A 208 11.92 0.57 11.34
C PRO A 208 12.29 0.05 9.95
N GLY A 209 11.28 -0.29 9.15
CA GLY A 209 11.43 -0.93 7.84
C GLY A 209 11.31 -2.45 7.83
N ASP A 210 11.26 -3.11 9.00
CA ASP A 210 10.90 -4.52 9.07
C ASP A 210 9.43 -4.74 8.66
N VAL A 211 9.18 -5.79 7.90
CA VAL A 211 7.85 -6.22 7.48
C VAL A 211 7.32 -7.25 8.46
N VAL A 212 6.05 -7.14 8.85
CA VAL A 212 5.32 -8.22 9.52
C VAL A 212 4.27 -8.76 8.56
N ALA A 213 4.30 -10.07 8.36
CA ALA A 213 3.32 -10.81 7.57
C ALA A 213 2.43 -11.65 8.48
N PHE A 214 1.16 -11.75 8.10
CA PHE A 214 0.15 -12.56 8.78
C PHE A 214 -0.34 -13.64 7.84
N ASP A 215 -0.13 -14.90 8.21
CA ASP A 215 -0.54 -16.06 7.43
C ASP A 215 -1.70 -16.80 8.11
N GLU A 216 -2.64 -17.31 7.33
CA GLU A 216 -3.66 -18.25 7.83
C GLU A 216 -3.02 -19.58 8.26
N GLU A 217 -3.40 -20.07 9.44
CA GLU A 217 -3.14 -21.43 9.90
C GLU A 217 -4.30 -22.34 9.48
N SER A 218 -4.17 -23.05 8.34
CA SER A 218 -5.23 -23.94 7.85
C SER A 218 -4.88 -25.43 8.07
N ASP A 219 -5.71 -26.15 8.83
CA ASP A 219 -5.60 -27.61 9.01
C ASP A 219 -5.91 -28.41 7.74
N TRP A 220 -6.61 -27.80 6.77
CA TRP A 220 -7.17 -28.50 5.60
C TRP A 220 -6.40 -28.29 4.30
N LYS A 221 -5.39 -27.40 4.26
CA LYS A 221 -4.75 -27.01 2.99
C LYS A 221 -3.25 -26.92 3.09
N ARG A 222 -2.58 -27.46 2.08
CA ARG A 222 -1.14 -27.38 1.83
C ARG A 222 -0.68 -25.98 1.39
N MET A 223 -1.40 -24.92 1.75
CA MET A 223 -1.07 -23.54 1.40
C MET A 223 -1.33 -22.66 2.63
N THR A 224 -0.26 -22.07 3.18
CA THR A 224 -0.37 -20.85 3.97
C THR A 224 -0.82 -19.75 3.02
N MET A 225 -1.95 -19.11 3.32
CA MET A 225 -2.39 -17.93 2.60
C MET A 225 -1.89 -16.70 3.36
N LEU A 226 -1.06 -15.90 2.71
CA LEU A 226 -0.71 -14.58 3.22
C LEU A 226 -1.98 -13.73 3.25
N LEU A 227 -2.41 -13.34 4.46
CA LEU A 227 -3.62 -12.58 4.70
C LEU A 227 -3.36 -11.08 4.66
N HIS A 228 -2.24 -10.65 5.23
CA HIS A 228 -1.97 -9.25 5.46
C HIS A 228 -0.50 -8.96 5.71
N THR A 229 -0.06 -7.75 5.39
CA THR A 229 1.30 -7.28 5.65
C THR A 229 1.29 -5.83 6.13
N ALA A 230 2.21 -5.51 7.04
CA ALA A 230 2.44 -4.15 7.53
C ALA A 230 3.94 -3.89 7.75
N VAL A 231 4.34 -2.62 7.81
CA VAL A 231 5.72 -2.22 8.06
C VAL A 231 5.85 -1.60 9.45
N TYR A 232 6.77 -2.12 10.26
CA TYR A 232 7.10 -1.51 11.54
C TYR A 232 7.80 -0.16 11.32
N VAL A 233 7.32 0.89 11.99
CA VAL A 233 7.84 2.25 11.81
C VAL A 233 8.63 2.78 13.00
N GLY A 234 8.66 2.05 14.12
CA GLY A 234 9.26 2.50 15.38
C GLY A 234 8.22 2.69 16.48
N GLY A 235 8.68 2.78 17.74
CA GLY A 235 7.81 3.09 18.88
C GLY A 235 6.66 2.10 19.14
N GLY A 236 6.74 0.87 18.63
CA GLY A 236 5.64 -0.09 18.73
C GLY A 236 4.53 0.08 17.70
N LEU A 237 4.69 0.99 16.74
CA LEU A 237 3.73 1.31 15.69
C LEU A 237 4.04 0.63 14.36
N PHE A 238 2.99 0.44 13.57
CA PHE A 238 3.02 -0.16 12.24
C PHE A 238 2.28 0.75 11.25
N PHE A 239 2.80 0.83 10.03
CA PHE A 239 2.15 1.52 8.92
C PHE A 239 1.58 0.51 7.94
N GLU A 240 0.34 0.75 7.52
CA GLU A 240 -0.38 -0.14 6.62
C GLU A 240 -1.49 0.58 5.85
N LYS A 241 -1.98 -0.12 4.82
CA LYS A 241 -3.32 0.08 4.26
C LYS A 241 -4.14 -1.18 4.56
N PRO A 242 -5.18 -1.12 5.41
CA PRO A 242 -6.05 -2.27 5.64
C PRO A 242 -6.73 -2.71 4.33
N ASN A 243 -6.95 -4.01 4.15
CA ASN A 243 -7.33 -4.57 2.84
C ASN A 243 -8.65 -4.00 2.30
N THR A 244 -8.70 -3.88 0.98
CA THR A 244 -9.82 -3.38 0.19
C THR A 244 -10.33 -4.54 -0.65
N GLU A 245 -11.52 -5.06 -0.35
CA GLU A 245 -12.07 -6.27 -1.01
C GLU A 245 -13.22 -5.95 -1.96
N SER A 246 -13.76 -4.73 -1.95
CA SER A 246 -14.96 -4.37 -2.73
C SER A 246 -15.02 -2.89 -3.11
N ALA A 247 -15.61 -2.61 -4.27
CA ALA A 247 -15.79 -1.25 -4.77
C ALA A 247 -16.62 -0.41 -3.79
N GLY A 248 -16.06 0.74 -3.38
CA GLY A 248 -16.71 1.65 -2.42
C GLY A 248 -16.46 1.32 -0.94
N GLU A 249 -15.78 0.20 -0.64
CA GLU A 249 -15.29 -0.14 0.69
C GLU A 249 -13.77 0.00 0.69
N ASP A 250 -13.26 1.06 1.31
CA ASP A 250 -11.82 1.26 1.46
C ASP A 250 -11.49 1.81 2.86
N SER A 251 -10.26 1.55 3.28
CA SER A 251 -9.71 1.96 4.56
C SER A 251 -8.53 2.92 4.32
N PRO A 252 -8.46 4.05 5.04
CA PRO A 252 -7.34 4.95 4.95
C PRO A 252 -6.01 4.27 5.34
N TYR A 253 -4.91 4.73 4.76
CA TYR A 253 -3.58 4.42 5.28
C TYR A 253 -3.49 4.90 6.73
N ARG A 254 -2.88 4.11 7.60
CA ARG A 254 -2.92 4.38 9.04
C ARG A 254 -1.64 4.00 9.76
N LEU A 255 -1.49 4.57 10.96
CA LEU A 255 -0.64 4.01 12.00
C LEU A 255 -1.48 3.10 12.88
N ALA A 256 -0.93 1.96 13.26
CA ALA A 256 -1.60 0.99 14.11
C ALA A 256 -0.65 0.53 15.23
N THR A 257 -1.20 0.34 16.43
CA THR A 257 -0.55 -0.49 17.45
C THR A 257 -0.66 -1.97 17.04
N TRP A 258 0.05 -2.85 17.75
CA TRP A 258 -0.07 -4.29 17.51
C TRP A 258 -1.51 -4.79 17.60
N ASP A 259 -2.26 -4.36 18.63
CA ASP A 259 -3.65 -4.83 18.84
C ASP A 259 -4.59 -4.33 17.74
N MET A 260 -4.39 -3.11 17.26
CA MET A 260 -5.14 -2.54 16.14
C MET A 260 -4.84 -3.24 14.81
N LEU A 261 -3.60 -3.71 14.63
CA LEU A 261 -3.14 -4.45 13.46
C LEU A 261 -3.69 -5.88 13.44
N VAL A 262 -3.67 -6.59 14.57
CA VAL A 262 -4.12 -7.99 14.63
C VAL A 262 -5.63 -8.15 14.67
N GLY A 263 -6.38 -7.18 15.22
CA GLY A 263 -7.83 -7.28 15.39
C GLY A 263 -8.60 -7.68 14.12
N PRO A 264 -8.37 -7.04 12.95
CA PRO A 264 -9.02 -7.43 11.69
C PRO A 264 -8.62 -8.84 11.22
N VAL A 265 -7.34 -9.19 11.33
CA VAL A 265 -6.82 -10.52 10.95
C VAL A 265 -7.45 -11.62 11.81
N GLU A 266 -7.41 -11.43 13.14
CA GLU A 266 -7.97 -12.36 14.11
C GLU A 266 -9.46 -12.58 13.89
N SER A 267 -10.22 -11.51 13.63
CA SER A 267 -11.65 -11.61 13.32
C SER A 267 -11.93 -12.33 12.01
N TYR A 268 -11.06 -12.19 11.00
CA TYR A 268 -11.29 -12.75 9.66
C TYR A 268 -11.11 -14.27 9.63
N VAL A 269 -10.07 -14.80 10.29
CA VAL A 269 -9.74 -16.24 10.31
C VAL A 269 -10.05 -16.96 11.63
N ASP A 270 -10.91 -16.36 12.46
CA ASP A 270 -11.31 -16.90 13.77
C ASP A 270 -10.09 -17.26 14.64
N GLY A 271 -9.12 -16.34 14.66
CA GLY A 271 -7.86 -16.49 15.39
C GLY A 271 -6.88 -17.51 14.81
N ASN A 272 -7.16 -18.17 13.70
CA ASN A 272 -6.25 -19.14 13.06
C ASN A 272 -5.23 -18.43 12.16
N TYR A 273 -4.33 -17.67 12.76
CA TYR A 273 -3.23 -17.01 12.07
C TYR A 273 -1.92 -17.14 12.83
N LYS A 274 -0.82 -16.93 12.10
CA LYS A 274 0.52 -16.69 12.65
C LYS A 274 1.06 -15.39 12.07
N ALA A 275 1.85 -14.68 12.86
CA ALA A 275 2.64 -13.54 12.41
C ALA A 275 4.12 -13.93 12.34
N GLN A 276 4.82 -13.43 11.32
CA GLN A 276 6.26 -13.58 11.15
C GLN A 276 6.84 -12.24 10.69
N ALA A 277 7.94 -11.82 11.31
CA ALA A 277 8.66 -10.62 10.90
C ALA A 277 9.79 -10.95 9.94
N PHE A 278 10.07 -10.02 9.03
CA PHE A 278 11.07 -10.12 7.98
C PHE A 278 11.83 -8.80 7.86
N ARG A 279 13.16 -8.88 7.81
CA ARG A 279 14.03 -7.73 7.58
C ARG A 279 14.55 -7.73 6.16
N PRO A 280 14.44 -6.63 5.39
CA PRO A 280 15.15 -6.51 4.12
C PRO A 280 16.65 -6.76 4.32
N ALA A 281 17.20 -7.75 3.61
CA ALA A 281 18.62 -8.10 3.62
C ALA A 281 19.37 -7.47 2.43
N GLU A 282 18.64 -7.09 1.38
CA GLU A 282 19.14 -6.46 0.16
C GLU A 282 18.33 -5.19 -0.15
N THR A 283 18.83 -4.37 -1.08
CA THR A 283 18.07 -3.22 -1.60
C THR A 283 16.87 -3.74 -2.39
N LEU A 284 15.67 -3.33 -1.99
CA LEU A 284 14.42 -3.71 -2.64
C LEU A 284 14.28 -2.95 -3.97
N GLN A 285 13.96 -3.69 -5.02
CA GLN A 285 13.80 -3.18 -6.37
C GLN A 285 12.52 -2.34 -6.52
N PRO A 286 12.44 -1.44 -7.51
CA PRO A 286 11.20 -0.74 -7.88
C PRO A 286 10.02 -1.69 -8.06
N ALA A 287 8.82 -1.30 -7.59
CA ALA A 287 7.63 -2.14 -7.65
C ALA A 287 7.32 -2.62 -9.08
N GLU A 288 7.53 -1.79 -10.09
CA GLU A 288 7.38 -2.14 -11.51
C GLU A 288 8.23 -3.35 -11.94
N GLN A 289 9.40 -3.55 -11.33
CA GLN A 289 10.27 -4.70 -11.64
C GLN A 289 9.86 -5.98 -10.90
N VAL A 290 9.08 -5.83 -9.82
CA VAL A 290 8.74 -6.92 -8.89
C VAL A 290 7.33 -7.44 -9.16
N PHE A 291 6.39 -6.52 -9.41
CA PHE A 291 4.97 -6.79 -9.62
C PHE A 291 4.54 -6.60 -11.08
N GLY A 292 5.42 -6.09 -11.95
CA GLY A 292 5.13 -5.88 -13.37
C GLY A 292 4.67 -7.16 -14.06
N SER A 293 3.70 -7.02 -14.98
CA SER A 293 3.21 -8.13 -15.79
C SER A 293 3.61 -7.99 -17.26
N GLU A 294 3.99 -9.11 -17.87
CA GLU A 294 4.25 -9.22 -19.31
C GLU A 294 2.98 -9.60 -20.11
N GLN A 295 1.82 -9.79 -19.45
CA GLN A 295 0.62 -10.31 -20.12
C GLN A 295 0.07 -9.39 -21.22
N LEU A 296 0.31 -8.08 -21.13
CA LEU A 296 -0.17 -7.11 -22.10
C LEU A 296 0.88 -6.71 -23.15
N ASP A 297 2.09 -7.28 -23.11
CA ASP A 297 3.18 -6.94 -24.05
C ASP A 297 2.77 -7.13 -25.52
N GLU A 298 2.03 -8.21 -25.81
CA GLU A 298 1.53 -8.45 -27.16
C GLU A 298 0.45 -7.45 -27.56
N TRP A 299 -0.42 -7.06 -26.62
CA TRP A 299 -1.43 -6.04 -26.87
C TRP A 299 -0.78 -4.68 -27.15
N GLU A 300 0.22 -4.28 -26.36
CA GLU A 300 0.98 -3.04 -26.54
C GLU A 300 1.74 -3.01 -27.88
N ARG A 301 2.25 -4.15 -28.32
CA ARG A 301 2.90 -4.29 -29.63
C ARG A 301 1.93 -4.00 -30.78
N ASP A 302 0.68 -4.44 -30.64
CA ASP A 302 -0.32 -4.39 -31.70
C ASP A 302 -1.14 -3.07 -31.68
N HIS A 303 -1.31 -2.46 -30.51
CA HIS A 303 -2.20 -1.30 -30.29
C HIS A 303 -1.47 -0.03 -29.78
N GLY A 304 -0.20 -0.14 -29.38
CA GLY A 304 0.62 0.94 -28.85
C GLY A 304 0.78 0.89 -27.32
N SER A 305 1.85 1.53 -26.83
CA SER A 305 2.24 1.49 -25.41
C SER A 305 1.22 2.11 -24.47
N LEU A 306 1.05 1.47 -23.31
CA LEU A 306 0.31 1.98 -22.16
C LEU A 306 1.11 3.11 -21.50
N ASP A 307 0.41 4.13 -20.99
CA ASP A 307 1.03 5.26 -20.27
C ASP A 307 1.28 4.97 -18.78
N LYS A 308 0.93 3.77 -18.31
CA LYS A 308 1.17 3.29 -16.94
C LYS A 308 1.57 1.81 -16.97
N PRO A 309 2.48 1.36 -16.08
CA PRO A 309 2.73 -0.06 -15.90
C PRO A 309 1.45 -0.78 -15.46
N VAL A 310 1.28 -2.01 -15.94
CA VAL A 310 0.17 -2.90 -15.54
C VAL A 310 0.72 -4.11 -14.80
N LEU A 311 0.02 -4.49 -13.74
CA LEU A 311 0.36 -5.60 -12.86
C LEU A 311 -0.76 -6.63 -12.94
N THR A 312 -0.40 -7.90 -12.78
CA THR A 312 -1.37 -8.99 -12.72
C THR A 312 -1.56 -9.44 -11.28
N VAL A 313 -2.82 -9.55 -10.89
CA VAL A 313 -3.25 -9.97 -9.55
C VAL A 313 -4.00 -11.27 -9.68
N ILE A 314 -3.69 -12.23 -8.82
CA ILE A 314 -4.26 -13.57 -8.85
C ILE A 314 -5.11 -13.76 -7.61
N GLU A 315 -6.42 -13.86 -7.79
CA GLU A 315 -7.29 -14.26 -6.69
C GLU A 315 -7.16 -15.77 -6.49
N ALA A 316 -6.50 -16.17 -5.40
CA ALA A 316 -6.39 -17.57 -5.03
C ALA A 316 -7.72 -18.07 -4.44
N GLY A 317 -8.20 -19.19 -4.97
CA GLY A 317 -9.33 -19.88 -4.40
C GLY A 317 -8.99 -20.71 -3.19
N LEU A 318 -10.02 -20.95 -2.37
CA LEU A 318 -9.93 -21.82 -1.21
C LEU A 318 -9.38 -23.23 -1.56
N GLY A 319 -9.46 -23.73 -2.79
CA GLY A 319 -8.84 -25.02 -3.17
C GLY A 319 -7.36 -24.96 -3.55
N GLY A 320 -6.74 -23.76 -3.54
CA GLY A 320 -5.41 -23.54 -4.11
C GLY A 320 -5.38 -23.39 -5.64
N GLY A 321 -6.54 -23.28 -6.29
CA GLY A 321 -6.66 -22.95 -7.70
C GLY A 321 -7.00 -21.46 -7.90
N ILE A 322 -6.63 -20.89 -9.04
CA ILE A 322 -6.94 -19.49 -9.39
C ILE A 322 -8.46 -19.34 -9.58
N ARG A 323 -9.07 -18.38 -8.88
CA ARG A 323 -10.50 -18.02 -9.01
C ARG A 323 -10.74 -16.83 -9.91
N GLY A 324 -9.78 -15.91 -9.94
CA GLY A 324 -9.82 -14.70 -10.76
C GLY A 324 -8.41 -14.27 -11.10
N LEU A 325 -8.27 -13.65 -12.27
CA LEU A 325 -7.05 -12.98 -12.68
C LEU A 325 -7.44 -11.58 -13.13
N TRP A 326 -6.81 -10.59 -12.52
CA TRP A 326 -7.16 -9.18 -12.66
C TRP A 326 -5.94 -8.38 -13.11
N GLN A 327 -6.17 -7.28 -13.82
CA GLN A 327 -5.12 -6.34 -14.22
C GLN A 327 -5.34 -5.02 -13.49
N THR A 328 -4.31 -4.52 -12.82
CA THR A 328 -4.32 -3.22 -12.15
C THR A 328 -3.22 -2.35 -12.74
N ALA A 329 -3.51 -1.07 -12.93
CA ALA A 329 -2.49 -0.08 -13.23
C ALA A 329 -1.67 0.24 -11.97
N MET A 330 -0.43 0.68 -12.18
CA MET A 330 0.38 1.36 -11.18
C MET A 330 0.41 2.86 -11.48
N ALA A 331 -0.04 3.67 -10.53
CA ALA A 331 0.07 5.11 -10.62
C ALA A 331 1.27 5.64 -9.82
N THR A 332 1.95 6.64 -10.37
CA THR A 332 3.07 7.32 -9.72
C THR A 332 2.64 8.73 -9.34
N VAL A 333 2.66 9.05 -8.06
CA VAL A 333 2.26 10.34 -7.50
C VAL A 333 3.50 11.04 -6.93
N PRO A 334 3.84 12.26 -7.38
CA PRO A 334 4.99 12.97 -6.84
C PRO A 334 4.81 13.29 -5.36
N LEU A 335 5.91 13.35 -4.62
CA LEU A 335 5.91 13.81 -3.23
C LEU A 335 6.24 15.30 -3.16
N GLU A 336 5.40 16.08 -2.48
CA GLU A 336 5.59 17.52 -2.29
C GLU A 336 5.94 17.82 -0.84
N LYS A 337 7.04 18.54 -0.63
CA LYS A 337 7.45 19.01 0.70
C LYS A 337 6.68 20.28 1.06
N ARG A 338 5.91 20.22 2.14
CA ARG A 338 5.16 21.35 2.71
C ARG A 338 6.10 22.33 3.44
N PRO A 339 5.67 23.59 3.68
CA PRO A 339 6.47 24.58 4.42
C PRO A 339 6.85 24.17 5.83
N ASP A 340 6.03 23.34 6.48
CA ASP A 340 6.31 22.75 7.80
C ASP A 340 7.35 21.60 7.74
N GLY A 341 7.81 21.23 6.55
CA GLY A 341 8.78 20.17 6.33
C GLY A 341 8.19 18.76 6.21
N ARG A 342 6.88 18.56 6.47
CA ARG A 342 6.20 17.30 6.16
C ARG A 342 6.02 17.12 4.66
N TYR A 343 5.79 15.90 4.25
CA TYR A 343 5.46 15.57 2.87
C TYR A 343 3.96 15.32 2.67
N ALA A 344 3.50 15.59 1.46
CA ALA A 344 2.16 15.30 0.99
C ALA A 344 2.20 14.72 -0.43
N LEU A 345 1.10 14.09 -0.82
CA LEU A 345 0.89 13.70 -2.21
C LEU A 345 0.72 14.96 -3.05
N GLY A 346 1.54 15.08 -4.10
CA GLY A 346 1.44 16.15 -5.06
C GLY A 346 0.31 15.92 -6.05
N HIS A 347 -0.10 16.98 -6.73
CA HIS A 347 -1.11 16.86 -7.78
C HIS A 347 -0.45 16.31 -9.04
N SER A 348 -0.99 15.23 -9.62
CA SER A 348 -0.64 14.83 -10.97
C SER A 348 -1.02 15.95 -11.94
N SER A 349 -0.03 16.52 -12.63
CA SER A 349 -0.16 17.68 -13.52
C SER A 349 -0.73 17.35 -14.88
#